data_AF-A0A7K3NPF4-F1
#
_entry.id   AF-A0A7K3NPF4-F1
#
_cell.length_a   1.000
_cell.length_b   1.000
_cell.length_c   1.000
_cell.angle_alpha   90.00
_cell.angle_beta   90.00
_cell.angle_gamma   90.00
#
_symmetry.space_group_name_H-M   'P 1'
#
loop_
_entity.id
_entity.type
_entity.pdbx_description
1 polymer ?
#
loop_
_entity_poly.entity_id
_entity_poly.type
_entity_poly.pdbx_seq_one_letter_code
_entity_poly.pdbx_strand_id
1 'polypeptide(L)'
;MDYFLQQMINGLTLGGVYALVALGYTMVYGIIQLINFAHGEIFAAGGYLGVIFLSFLTANGFMETHPGLGVGLSLVLSMGYCAMLAMAVEKVAYKPLRQSSRLSVLLSALGMSIFLQNGLMLTQGVYDKAYPTEFTHGGFDFGAIRVSYMQIGILAVTALLLVALNTLVFKTRMGKAMRATAQDKVMSALVGISANKVISMTFAIGACLAAAAGIMVGLYYGSVRYDMGFVPGIKAFAAAVLGGIGNITGAMVGGLIIGMVEIMAAAYLPMGGQYKDVFAFVILIAVLYFMPTGIMGENVDDTRV
;
A
#
# COMPACT_ATOMS: atom_id res chain seq x y z
N MET A 1 -13.52 -1.13 -29.00
CA MET A 1 -12.19 -0.59 -28.63
C MET A 1 -12.30 0.23 -27.35
N ASP A 2 -13.29 1.11 -27.27
CA ASP A 2 -13.49 2.05 -26.16
C ASP A 2 -13.68 1.35 -24.80
N TYR A 3 -14.42 0.23 -24.75
CA TYR A 3 -14.58 -0.57 -23.53
C TYR A 3 -13.25 -1.12 -22.99
N PHE A 4 -12.38 -1.62 -23.89
CA PHE A 4 -11.06 -2.12 -23.52
C PHE A 4 -10.18 -0.99 -22.98
N LEU A 5 -10.16 0.17 -23.64
CA LEU A 5 -9.40 1.35 -23.21
C LEU A 5 -9.88 1.88 -21.86
N GLN A 6 -11.20 1.98 -21.64
CA GLN A 6 -11.77 2.36 -20.35
C GLN A 6 -11.30 1.41 -19.24
N GLN A 7 -11.29 0.11 -19.53
CA GLN A 7 -10.91 -0.90 -18.56
C GLN A 7 -9.41 -0.93 -18.31
N MET A 8 -8.57 -0.56 -19.29
CA MET A 8 -7.14 -0.33 -19.07
C MET A 8 -6.90 0.84 -18.11
N ILE A 9 -7.64 1.94 -18.24
CA ILE A 9 -7.52 3.10 -17.35
C ILE A 9 -7.95 2.74 -15.93
N ASN A 10 -9.05 2.02 -15.78
CA ASN A 10 -9.50 1.48 -14.49
C ASN A 10 -8.43 0.54 -13.88
N GLY A 11 -7.83 -0.33 -14.70
CA GLY A 11 -6.79 -1.28 -14.31
C GLY A 11 -5.52 -0.58 -13.84
N LEU A 12 -5.10 0.47 -14.55
CA LEU A 12 -3.97 1.29 -14.16
C LEU A 12 -4.21 2.02 -12.83
N THR A 13 -5.43 2.53 -12.64
CA THR A 13 -5.82 3.21 -11.40
C THR A 13 -5.76 2.26 -10.20
N LEU A 14 -6.39 1.09 -10.30
CA LEU A 14 -6.36 0.08 -9.24
C LEU A 14 -4.95 -0.49 -9.03
N GLY A 15 -4.23 -0.76 -10.12
CA GLY A 15 -2.87 -1.25 -10.09
C GLY A 15 -1.90 -0.28 -9.43
N GLY A 16 -2.11 1.03 -9.60
CA GLY A 16 -1.33 2.06 -8.92
C GLY A 16 -1.49 2.00 -7.40
N VAL A 17 -2.72 1.85 -6.92
CA VAL A 17 -3.00 1.65 -5.49
C VAL A 17 -2.33 0.38 -4.98
N TYR A 18 -2.46 -0.74 -5.69
CA TYR A 18 -1.80 -1.99 -5.30
C TYR A 18 -0.28 -1.89 -5.34
N ALA A 19 0.30 -1.14 -6.28
CA ALA A 19 1.74 -0.88 -6.31
C ALA A 19 2.23 -0.10 -5.08
N LEU A 20 1.48 0.90 -4.60
CA LEU A 20 1.83 1.63 -3.37
C LEU A 20 1.83 0.72 -2.14
N VAL A 21 0.81 -0.12 -1.99
CA VAL A 21 0.71 -1.05 -0.86
C VAL A 21 1.77 -2.17 -0.99
N ALA A 22 1.99 -2.70 -2.19
CA ALA A 22 2.99 -3.74 -2.45
C ALA A 22 4.41 -3.25 -2.16
N LEU A 23 4.70 -1.98 -2.46
CA LEU A 23 5.96 -1.34 -2.09
C LEU A 23 6.15 -1.25 -0.58
N GLY A 24 5.11 -0.92 0.17
CA GLY A 24 5.16 -0.92 1.63
C GLY A 24 5.53 -2.30 2.20
N TYR A 25 4.91 -3.37 1.67
CA TYR A 25 5.29 -4.75 2.00
C TYR A 25 6.74 -5.08 1.63
N THR A 26 7.16 -4.71 0.42
CA THR A 26 8.49 -4.98 -0.14
C THR A 26 9.58 -4.30 0.67
N MET A 27 9.37 -3.06 1.12
CA MET A 27 10.31 -2.31 1.93
C MET A 27 10.53 -2.96 3.30
N VAL A 28 9.44 -3.30 4.01
CA VAL A 28 9.53 -3.92 5.34
C VAL A 28 10.13 -5.32 5.25
N TYR A 29 9.69 -6.11 4.27
CA TYR A 29 10.23 -7.45 4.06
C TYR A 29 11.69 -7.42 3.60
N GLY A 30 12.07 -6.51 2.69
CA GLY A 30 13.44 -6.41 2.17
C GLY A 30 14.48 -6.20 3.27
N ILE A 31 14.10 -5.55 4.38
CA ILE A 31 14.99 -5.36 5.52
C ILE A 31 14.82 -6.47 6.57
N ILE A 32 13.58 -6.81 6.95
CA ILE A 32 13.36 -7.66 8.12
C ILE A 32 13.20 -9.14 7.75
N GLN A 33 12.82 -9.43 6.51
CA GLN A 33 12.46 -10.75 5.97
C GLN A 33 11.31 -11.40 6.72
N LEU A 34 10.36 -10.58 7.20
CA LEU A 34 9.17 -10.99 7.93
C LEU A 34 7.94 -10.36 7.29
N ILE A 35 6.85 -11.13 7.23
CA ILE A 35 5.57 -10.68 6.67
C ILE A 35 4.85 -9.82 7.71
N ASN A 36 4.39 -8.64 7.29
CA ASN A 36 3.69 -7.69 8.15
C ASN A 36 2.20 -7.61 7.80
N PHE A 37 1.38 -8.48 8.37
CA PHE A 37 -0.08 -8.48 8.12
C PHE A 37 -0.78 -7.20 8.62
N ALA A 38 -0.25 -6.55 9.65
CA ALA A 38 -0.77 -5.27 10.16
C ALA A 38 -0.68 -4.11 9.14
N HIS A 39 0.07 -4.28 8.05
CA HIS A 39 0.19 -3.27 7.00
C HIS A 39 -1.15 -2.94 6.32
N GLY A 40 -2.01 -3.95 6.11
CA GLY A 40 -3.36 -3.74 5.57
C GLY A 40 -4.21 -2.87 6.50
N GLU A 41 -4.08 -3.03 7.81
CA GLU A 41 -4.85 -2.23 8.77
C GLU A 41 -4.33 -0.78 8.86
N ILE A 42 -3.05 -0.54 8.56
CA ILE A 42 -2.52 0.81 8.42
C ILE A 42 -3.14 1.51 7.19
N PHE A 43 -3.35 0.77 6.11
CA PHE A 43 -4.11 1.25 4.95
C PHE A 43 -5.54 1.62 5.33
N ALA A 44 -6.22 0.78 6.12
CA ALA A 44 -7.57 1.07 6.62
C ALA A 44 -7.58 2.33 7.52
N ALA A 45 -6.64 2.42 8.46
CA ALA A 45 -6.48 3.58 9.33
C ALA A 45 -6.23 4.87 8.54
N GLY A 46 -5.41 4.82 7.49
CA GLY A 46 -5.18 5.96 6.59
C GLY A 46 -6.46 6.41 5.88
N GLY A 47 -7.28 5.46 5.42
CA GLY A 47 -8.60 5.75 4.87
C GLY A 47 -9.54 6.41 5.89
N TYR A 48 -9.57 5.98 7.16
CA TYR A 48 -10.39 6.64 8.18
C TYR A 48 -9.91 8.05 8.52
N LEU A 49 -8.61 8.25 8.65
CA LEU A 49 -8.03 9.56 8.92
C LEU A 49 -8.31 10.53 7.77
N GLY A 50 -8.29 10.02 6.53
CA GLY A 50 -8.72 10.77 5.37
C GLY A 50 -10.14 11.31 5.52
N VAL A 51 -11.11 10.47 5.92
CA VAL A 51 -12.48 10.94 6.22
C VAL A 51 -12.46 12.00 7.30
N ILE A 52 -11.82 11.71 8.44
CA ILE A 52 -11.86 12.60 9.61
C ILE A 52 -11.32 14.00 9.24
N PHE A 53 -10.16 14.06 8.59
CA PHE A 53 -9.57 15.34 8.20
C PHE A 53 -10.34 16.03 7.09
N LEU A 54 -10.82 15.30 6.08
CA LEU A 54 -11.62 15.92 5.00
C LEU A 54 -12.97 16.42 5.50
N SER A 55 -13.67 15.66 6.33
CA SER A 55 -14.92 16.08 6.97
C SER A 55 -14.70 17.30 7.87
N PHE A 56 -13.60 17.33 8.63
CA PHE A 56 -13.23 18.50 9.43
C PHE A 56 -12.96 19.73 8.56
N LEU A 57 -12.18 19.60 7.49
CA LEU A 57 -11.89 20.70 6.57
C LEU A 57 -13.13 21.19 5.81
N THR A 58 -14.04 20.28 5.48
CA THR A 58 -15.33 20.60 4.83
C THR A 58 -16.22 21.38 5.79
N ALA A 59 -16.34 20.94 7.05
CA ALA A 59 -17.14 21.62 8.07
C ALA A 59 -16.66 23.05 8.38
N ASN A 60 -15.36 23.33 8.17
CA ASN A 60 -14.77 24.66 8.35
C ASN A 60 -14.80 25.53 7.05
N GLY A 61 -15.44 25.07 5.98
CA GLY A 61 -15.52 25.80 4.70
C GLY A 61 -14.21 25.85 3.90
N PHE A 62 -13.13 25.22 4.37
CA PHE A 62 -11.82 25.27 3.71
C PHE A 62 -11.84 24.58 2.34
N MET A 63 -12.62 23.50 2.21
CA MET A 63 -12.75 22.75 0.97
C MET A 63 -13.51 23.51 -0.13
N GLU A 64 -14.36 24.48 0.22
CA GLU A 64 -15.06 25.33 -0.77
C GLU A 64 -14.09 26.28 -1.48
N THR A 65 -13.08 26.77 -0.77
CA THR A 65 -12.12 27.75 -1.31
C THR A 65 -10.90 27.08 -1.94
N HIS A 66 -10.40 25.98 -1.36
CA HIS A 66 -9.16 25.33 -1.79
C HIS A 66 -9.24 23.79 -1.71
N PRO A 67 -10.06 23.14 -2.56
CA PRO A 67 -10.28 21.69 -2.48
C PRO A 67 -8.99 20.87 -2.68
N GLY A 68 -8.11 21.29 -3.59
CA GLY A 68 -6.84 20.60 -3.84
C GLY A 68 -5.87 20.66 -2.65
N LEU A 69 -5.79 21.81 -1.97
CA LEU A 69 -4.97 21.94 -0.75
C LEU A 69 -5.57 21.16 0.41
N GLY A 70 -6.91 21.10 0.52
CA GLY A 70 -7.59 20.31 1.54
C GLY A 70 -7.26 18.81 1.43
N VAL A 71 -7.32 18.26 0.21
CA VAL A 71 -6.93 16.87 -0.06
C VAL A 71 -5.45 16.64 0.22
N GLY A 72 -4.57 17.54 -0.23
CA GLY A 72 -3.14 17.45 0.03
C GLY A 72 -2.79 17.46 1.53
N LEU A 73 -3.43 18.34 2.31
CA LEU A 73 -3.24 18.42 3.76
C LEU A 73 -3.75 17.15 4.46
N SER A 74 -4.94 16.67 4.10
CA SER A 74 -5.48 15.42 4.64
C SER A 74 -4.55 14.24 4.38
N LEU A 75 -3.99 14.16 3.17
CA LEU A 75 -3.03 13.13 2.78
C LEU A 75 -1.76 13.20 3.62
N VAL A 76 -1.14 14.37 3.75
CA VAL A 76 0.10 14.54 4.55
C VAL A 76 -0.12 14.25 6.03
N LEU A 77 -1.21 14.75 6.62
CA LEU A 77 -1.52 14.54 8.04
C LEU A 77 -1.78 13.05 8.33
N SER A 78 -2.55 12.38 7.47
CA SER A 78 -2.82 10.95 7.61
C SER A 78 -1.56 10.11 7.44
N MET A 79 -0.70 10.43 6.46
CA MET A 79 0.60 9.78 6.31
C MET A 79 1.46 9.94 7.56
N GLY A 80 1.50 11.15 8.14
CA GLY A 80 2.23 11.42 9.37
C GLY A 80 1.73 10.59 10.56
N TYR A 81 0.41 10.52 10.75
CA TYR A 81 -0.17 9.70 11.81
C TYR A 81 0.08 8.20 11.58
N CYS A 82 -0.15 7.69 10.37
CA CYS A 82 0.09 6.28 10.04
C CYS A 82 1.55 5.90 10.18
N ALA A 83 2.48 6.80 9.86
CA ALA A 83 3.91 6.59 10.12
C ALA A 83 4.20 6.42 11.62
N MET A 84 3.61 7.27 12.47
CA MET A 84 3.74 7.14 13.93
C MET A 84 3.13 5.85 14.45
N LEU A 85 1.93 5.49 13.98
CA LEU A 85 1.25 4.25 14.34
C LEU A 85 2.09 3.02 13.94
N ALA A 86 2.67 3.02 12.75
CA ALA A 86 3.53 1.93 12.28
C ALA A 86 4.83 1.80 13.08
N MET A 87 5.44 2.92 13.47
CA MET A 87 6.59 2.90 14.38
C MET A 87 6.20 2.39 15.79
N ALA A 88 4.99 2.70 16.26
CA ALA A 88 4.49 2.16 17.53
C ALA A 88 4.27 0.65 17.44
N VAL A 89 3.62 0.18 16.36
CA VAL A 89 3.45 -1.25 16.04
C VAL A 89 4.80 -1.95 15.97
N GLU A 90 5.78 -1.38 15.28
CA GLU A 90 7.12 -1.93 15.18
C GLU A 90 7.78 -2.09 16.56
N LYS A 91 7.69 -1.08 17.43
CA LYS A 91 8.30 -1.12 18.76
C LYS A 91 7.61 -2.09 19.72
N VAL A 92 6.28 -2.20 19.64
CA VAL A 92 5.47 -2.99 20.58
C VAL A 92 5.34 -4.44 20.14
N ALA A 93 5.01 -4.69 18.88
CA ALA A 93 4.72 -6.03 18.37
C ALA A 93 5.97 -6.72 17.80
N TYR A 94 6.76 -6.00 16.99
CA TYR A 94 7.85 -6.64 16.23
C TYR A 94 9.18 -6.65 16.96
N LYS A 95 9.60 -5.52 17.52
CA LYS A 95 10.92 -5.35 18.13
C LYS A 95 11.22 -6.36 19.25
N PRO A 96 10.29 -6.68 20.18
CA PRO A 96 10.55 -7.63 21.25
C PRO A 96 10.76 -9.06 20.75
N LEU A 97 10.16 -9.40 19.62
CA LEU A 97 10.13 -10.77 19.08
C LEU A 97 11.16 -11.01 17.96
N ARG A 98 12.04 -10.04 17.67
CA ARG A 98 13.02 -10.15 16.57
C ARG A 98 13.98 -11.32 16.69
N GLN A 99 14.29 -11.73 17.92
CA GLN A 99 15.18 -12.87 18.20
C GLN A 99 14.39 -14.15 18.48
N SER A 100 13.06 -14.10 18.44
CA SER A 100 12.19 -15.25 18.63
C SER A 100 11.99 -16.03 17.33
N SER A 101 11.27 -17.15 17.41
CA SER A 101 10.95 -17.95 16.22
C SER A 101 10.16 -17.12 15.19
N ARG A 102 10.33 -17.45 13.89
CA ARG A 102 9.57 -16.81 12.81
C ARG A 102 8.05 -16.93 13.01
N LEU A 103 7.59 -18.05 13.58
CA LEU A 103 6.19 -18.28 13.92
C LEU A 103 5.70 -17.29 14.99
N SER A 104 6.51 -17.01 16.02
CA SER A 104 6.15 -16.04 17.07
C SER A 104 5.94 -14.64 16.50
N VAL A 105 6.80 -14.21 15.57
CA VAL A 105 6.64 -12.90 14.89
C VAL A 105 5.38 -12.90 14.02
N LEU A 106 5.13 -13.97 13.27
CA LEU A 106 3.93 -14.08 12.42
C LEU A 106 2.65 -14.02 13.26
N LEU A 107 2.60 -14.73 14.39
CA LEU A 107 1.47 -14.68 15.32
C LEU A 107 1.27 -13.28 15.89
N SER A 108 2.35 -12.58 16.24
CA SER A 108 2.28 -11.19 16.70
C SER A 108 1.78 -10.25 15.60
N ALA A 109 2.23 -10.44 14.36
CA ALA A 109 1.78 -9.66 13.21
C ALA A 109 0.27 -9.83 12.96
N LEU A 110 -0.23 -11.07 12.97
CA LEU A 110 -1.66 -11.38 12.86
C LEU A 110 -2.45 -10.83 14.04
N GLY A 111 -1.96 -11.04 15.26
CA GLY A 111 -2.57 -10.50 16.48
C GLY A 111 -2.67 -8.98 16.44
N MET A 112 -1.64 -8.28 15.97
CA MET A 112 -1.68 -6.84 15.79
C MET A 112 -2.64 -6.41 14.69
N SER A 113 -2.76 -7.17 13.59
CA SER A 113 -3.78 -6.93 12.55
C SER A 113 -5.19 -6.96 13.14
N ILE A 114 -5.52 -8.03 13.88
CA ILE A 114 -6.81 -8.18 14.54
C ILE A 114 -7.03 -7.05 15.56
N PHE A 115 -6.01 -6.70 16.34
CA PHE A 115 -6.08 -5.62 17.32
C PHE A 115 -6.36 -4.26 16.66
N LEU A 116 -5.64 -3.91 15.59
CA LEU A 116 -5.85 -2.63 14.88
C LEU A 116 -7.22 -2.59 14.20
N GLN A 117 -7.63 -3.67 13.56
CA GLN A 117 -8.94 -3.77 12.91
C GLN A 117 -10.08 -3.57 13.92
N ASN A 118 -10.02 -4.27 15.06
CA ASN A 118 -11.03 -4.13 16.12
C ASN A 118 -10.93 -2.76 16.82
N GLY A 119 -9.73 -2.19 16.94
CA GLY A 119 -9.52 -0.83 17.43
C GLY A 119 -10.21 0.21 16.54
N LEU A 120 -10.11 0.08 15.22
CA LEU A 120 -10.85 0.92 14.27
C LEU A 120 -12.35 0.71 14.41
N MET A 121 -12.81 -0.53 14.52
CA MET A 121 -14.23 -0.86 14.72
C MET A 121 -14.79 -0.22 16.00
N LEU A 122 -14.07 -0.27 17.12
CA LEU A 122 -14.51 0.31 18.39
C LEU A 122 -14.49 1.84 18.40
N THR A 123 -13.50 2.44 17.73
CA THR A 123 -13.36 3.91 17.71
C THR A 123 -14.26 4.59 16.70
N GLN A 124 -14.50 3.97 15.54
CA GLN A 124 -15.25 4.58 14.42
C GLN A 124 -16.65 4.00 14.25
N GLY A 125 -16.90 2.81 14.80
CA GLY A 125 -18.13 2.05 14.63
C GLY A 125 -18.07 1.05 13.45
N VAL A 126 -19.14 0.27 13.34
CA VAL A 126 -19.27 -0.84 12.37
C VAL A 126 -19.79 -0.37 11.00
N TYR A 127 -20.42 0.80 10.96
CA TYR A 127 -21.02 1.34 9.74
C TYR A 127 -19.99 2.06 8.85
N ASP A 128 -20.23 1.98 7.54
CA ASP A 128 -19.46 2.67 6.53
C ASP A 128 -19.47 4.18 6.78
N LYS A 129 -18.29 4.80 6.64
CA LYS A 129 -18.15 6.25 6.68
C LYS A 129 -18.04 6.77 5.26
N ALA A 130 -18.98 7.63 4.88
CA ALA A 130 -18.97 8.28 3.57
C ALA A 130 -17.82 9.27 3.47
N TYR A 131 -17.11 9.23 2.34
CA TYR A 131 -16.15 10.25 1.97
C TYR A 131 -16.88 11.48 1.41
N PRO A 132 -16.46 12.70 1.75
CA PRO A 132 -16.99 13.90 1.10
C PRO A 132 -16.58 13.89 -0.38
N THR A 133 -17.55 13.63 -1.28
CA THR A 133 -17.32 13.45 -2.72
C THR A 133 -17.65 14.69 -3.55
N GLU A 134 -18.22 15.73 -2.94
CA GLU A 134 -18.66 16.99 -3.58
C GLU A 134 -17.57 17.63 -4.47
N PHE A 135 -16.29 17.47 -4.11
CA PHE A 135 -15.14 18.07 -4.81
C PHE A 135 -14.52 17.15 -5.88
N THR A 136 -15.06 15.95 -6.05
CA THR A 136 -14.50 14.90 -6.91
C THR A 136 -15.35 14.62 -8.16
N HIS A 137 -16.46 15.34 -8.32
CA HIS A 137 -17.34 15.18 -9.47
C HIS A 137 -16.75 15.82 -10.73
N GLY A 138 -16.79 15.06 -11.82
CA GLY A 138 -16.32 15.50 -13.14
C GLY A 138 -15.28 14.59 -13.76
N GLY A 139 -14.88 14.93 -14.97
CA GLY A 139 -13.90 14.21 -15.75
C GLY A 139 -13.81 14.76 -17.17
N PHE A 140 -12.86 14.23 -17.93
CA PHE A 140 -12.77 14.47 -19.36
C PHE A 140 -13.48 13.33 -20.09
N ASP A 141 -14.47 13.69 -20.88
CA ASP A 141 -15.18 12.78 -21.76
C ASP A 141 -14.54 12.84 -23.16
N PHE A 142 -13.79 11.79 -23.51
CA PHE A 142 -13.26 11.59 -24.85
C PHE A 142 -14.18 10.63 -25.60
N GLY A 143 -15.35 11.13 -26.03
CA GLY A 143 -16.37 10.32 -26.70
C GLY A 143 -16.97 9.27 -25.76
N ALA A 144 -16.70 7.99 -26.00
CA ALA A 144 -17.16 6.88 -25.16
C ALA A 144 -16.23 6.55 -23.97
N ILE A 145 -15.08 7.21 -23.86
CA ILE A 145 -14.10 7.03 -22.77
C ILE A 145 -14.24 8.18 -21.78
N ARG A 146 -14.48 7.85 -20.51
CA ARG A 146 -14.60 8.83 -19.42
C ARG A 146 -13.45 8.67 -18.45
N VAL A 147 -12.62 9.70 -18.35
CA VAL A 147 -11.52 9.76 -17.38
C VAL A 147 -11.90 10.72 -16.26
N SER A 148 -12.13 10.19 -15.07
CA SER A 148 -12.48 11.03 -13.91
C SER A 148 -11.27 11.81 -13.40
N TYR A 149 -11.50 13.02 -12.88
CA TYR A 149 -10.46 13.78 -12.16
C TYR A 149 -9.86 12.97 -11.01
N MET A 150 -10.63 12.09 -10.37
CA MET A 150 -10.10 11.18 -9.35
C MET A 150 -9.09 10.19 -9.91
N GLN A 151 -9.33 9.61 -11.08
CA GLN A 151 -8.39 8.66 -11.69
C GLN A 151 -7.07 9.36 -12.02
N ILE A 152 -7.15 10.58 -12.58
CA ILE A 152 -5.97 11.41 -12.86
C ILE A 152 -5.22 11.73 -11.56
N GLY A 153 -5.93 12.12 -10.50
CA GLY A 153 -5.35 12.41 -9.19
C GLY A 153 -4.66 11.19 -8.57
N ILE A 154 -5.31 10.02 -8.58
CA ILE A 154 -4.75 8.76 -8.06
C ILE A 154 -3.48 8.40 -8.82
N LEU A 155 -3.51 8.44 -10.16
CA LEU A 155 -2.34 8.13 -10.99
C LEU A 155 -1.21 9.13 -10.77
N ALA A 156 -1.51 10.42 -10.70
CA ALA A 156 -0.53 11.48 -10.49
C ALA A 156 0.15 11.36 -9.12
N VAL A 157 -0.63 11.22 -8.04
CA VAL A 157 -0.09 11.10 -6.68
C VAL A 157 0.64 9.76 -6.52
N THR A 158 0.13 8.67 -7.11
CA THR A 158 0.84 7.39 -7.14
C THR A 158 2.20 7.56 -7.81
N ALA A 159 2.25 8.06 -9.04
CA ALA A 159 3.51 8.28 -9.76
C ALA A 159 4.48 9.17 -8.96
N LEU A 160 3.98 10.24 -8.34
CA LEU A 160 4.77 11.11 -7.47
C LEU A 160 5.37 10.33 -6.29
N LEU A 161 4.57 9.54 -5.56
CA LEU A 161 5.02 8.76 -4.42
C LEU A 161 6.00 7.65 -4.82
N LEU A 162 5.80 7.01 -5.97
CA LEU A 162 6.72 6.01 -6.53
C LEU A 162 8.08 6.64 -6.84
N VAL A 163 8.10 7.79 -7.52
CA VAL A 163 9.32 8.52 -7.85
C VAL A 163 10.01 9.05 -6.58
N ALA A 164 9.23 9.56 -5.62
CA ALA A 164 9.73 10.04 -4.34
C ALA A 164 10.38 8.91 -3.54
N LEU A 165 9.74 7.73 -3.46
CA LEU A 165 10.28 6.56 -2.79
C LEU A 165 11.56 6.05 -3.48
N ASN A 166 11.53 5.93 -4.81
CA ASN A 166 12.69 5.50 -5.58
C ASN A 166 13.88 6.44 -5.34
N THR A 167 13.65 7.75 -5.41
CA THR A 167 14.66 8.77 -5.12
C THR A 167 15.16 8.69 -3.67
N LEU A 168 14.25 8.49 -2.72
CA LEU A 168 14.59 8.31 -1.31
C LEU A 168 15.52 7.12 -1.13
N VAL A 169 15.17 5.96 -1.69
CA VAL A 169 15.97 4.76 -1.54
C VAL A 169 17.30 4.90 -2.28
N PHE A 170 17.30 5.24 -3.57
CA PHE A 170 18.52 5.20 -4.38
C PHE A 170 19.45 6.39 -4.19
N LYS A 171 18.93 7.59 -3.91
CA LYS A 171 19.75 8.82 -3.90
C LYS A 171 20.02 9.40 -2.50
N THR A 172 19.40 8.91 -1.42
CA THR A 172 19.60 9.49 -0.08
C THR A 172 20.51 8.66 0.84
N ARG A 173 21.03 9.30 1.90
CA ARG A 173 21.80 8.61 2.95
C ARG A 173 20.97 7.56 3.70
N MET A 174 19.69 7.86 3.97
CA MET A 174 18.77 6.91 4.60
C MET A 174 18.56 5.68 3.71
N GLY A 175 18.36 5.90 2.41
CA GLY A 175 18.21 4.81 1.45
C GLY A 175 19.45 3.94 1.28
N LYS A 176 20.66 4.52 1.35
CA LYS A 176 21.91 3.75 1.45
C LYS A 176 21.96 2.89 2.71
N ALA A 177 21.55 3.43 3.84
CA ALA A 177 21.48 2.68 5.10
C ALA A 177 20.45 1.53 5.02
N MET A 178 19.29 1.76 4.40
CA MET A 178 18.27 0.73 4.15
C MET A 178 18.83 -0.44 3.33
N ARG A 179 19.49 -0.16 2.20
CA ARG A 179 20.11 -1.22 1.38
C ARG A 179 21.23 -1.96 2.11
N ALA A 180 22.08 -1.25 2.84
CA ALA A 180 23.16 -1.86 3.61
C ALA A 180 22.62 -2.80 4.71
N THR A 181 21.59 -2.36 5.45
CA THR A 181 20.94 -3.18 6.49
C THR A 181 20.16 -4.35 5.90
N ALA A 182 19.63 -4.24 4.68
CA ALA A 182 18.97 -5.34 3.97
C ALA A 182 19.96 -6.46 3.56
N GLN A 183 21.20 -6.09 3.19
CA GLN A 183 22.25 -7.06 2.85
C GLN A 183 22.80 -7.76 4.10
N ASP A 184 23.27 -7.00 5.08
CA ASP A 184 23.78 -7.55 6.33
C ASP A 184 23.53 -6.59 7.51
N LYS A 185 22.60 -6.99 8.38
CA LYS A 185 22.26 -6.24 9.60
C LYS A 185 23.41 -6.12 10.58
N VAL A 186 24.22 -7.17 10.71
CA VAL A 186 25.35 -7.22 11.65
C VAL A 186 26.48 -6.34 11.14
N MET A 187 26.87 -6.51 9.88
CA MET A 187 27.93 -5.68 9.27
C MET A 187 27.55 -4.21 9.22
N SER A 188 26.30 -3.89 8.87
CA SER A 188 25.82 -2.50 8.86
C SER A 188 25.91 -1.85 10.26
N ALA A 189 25.67 -2.62 11.34
CA ALA A 189 25.82 -2.13 12.70
C ALA A 189 27.29 -1.86 13.08
N LEU A 190 28.25 -2.66 12.58
CA LEU A 190 29.69 -2.47 12.83
C LEU A 190 30.24 -1.18 12.21
N VAL A 191 29.66 -0.73 11.10
CA VAL A 191 30.04 0.55 10.45
C VAL A 191 29.22 1.75 10.95
N GLY A 192 28.52 1.61 12.09
CA GLY A 192 27.81 2.71 12.75
C GLY A 192 26.39 2.99 12.24
N ILE A 193 25.82 2.13 11.38
CA ILE A 193 24.43 2.24 10.96
C ILE A 193 23.53 1.63 12.03
N SER A 194 22.69 2.45 12.66
CA SER A 194 21.74 1.94 13.65
C SER A 194 20.58 1.20 12.96
N ALA A 195 20.66 -0.14 12.89
CA ALA A 195 19.63 -0.99 12.29
C ALA A 195 18.23 -0.72 12.86
N ASN A 196 18.11 -0.43 14.16
CA ASN A 196 16.84 -0.07 14.78
C ASN A 196 16.20 1.17 14.15
N LYS A 197 16.96 2.25 13.91
CA LYS A 197 16.41 3.47 13.28
C LYS A 197 16.02 3.20 11.83
N VAL A 198 16.84 2.43 11.10
CA VAL A 198 16.56 2.05 9.71
C VAL A 198 15.25 1.27 9.62
N ILE A 199 15.05 0.30 10.52
CA ILE A 199 13.81 -0.49 10.57
C ILE A 199 12.61 0.39 10.91
N SER A 200 12.67 1.22 11.96
CA SER A 200 11.55 2.11 12.32
C SER A 200 11.20 3.07 11.17
N MET A 201 12.21 3.64 10.49
CA MET A 201 12.00 4.50 9.32
C MET A 201 11.37 3.76 8.14
N THR A 202 11.73 2.48 7.95
CA THR A 202 11.15 1.64 6.90
C THR A 202 9.68 1.38 7.16
N PHE A 203 9.30 1.06 8.40
CA PHE A 203 7.90 0.94 8.79
C PHE A 203 7.14 2.25 8.59
N ALA A 204 7.75 3.39 8.97
CA ALA A 204 7.15 4.71 8.78
C ALA A 204 6.87 5.01 7.30
N ILE A 205 7.86 4.81 6.42
CA ILE A 205 7.72 5.09 4.98
C ILE A 205 6.73 4.13 4.33
N GLY A 206 6.78 2.83 4.66
CA GLY A 206 5.79 1.87 4.16
C GLY A 206 4.38 2.29 4.57
N ALA A 207 4.18 2.66 5.83
CA ALA A 207 2.89 3.12 6.34
C ALA A 207 2.37 4.40 5.68
N CYS A 208 3.26 5.33 5.34
CA CYS A 208 2.92 6.49 4.54
C CYS A 208 2.32 6.09 3.18
N LEU A 209 2.92 5.12 2.48
CA LEU A 209 2.42 4.64 1.18
C LEU A 209 1.06 3.93 1.33
N ALA A 210 0.92 3.10 2.36
CA ALA A 210 -0.34 2.44 2.69
C ALA A 210 -1.45 3.45 3.01
N ALA A 211 -1.14 4.49 3.77
CA ALA A 211 -2.10 5.53 4.13
C ALA A 211 -2.55 6.33 2.90
N ALA A 212 -1.61 6.71 2.03
CA ALA A 212 -1.92 7.39 0.78
C ALA A 212 -2.84 6.53 -0.11
N ALA A 213 -2.52 5.24 -0.25
CA ALA A 213 -3.38 4.29 -0.96
C ALA A 213 -4.77 4.15 -0.33
N GLY A 214 -4.86 4.13 1.01
CA GLY A 214 -6.13 4.05 1.75
C GLY A 214 -7.04 5.25 1.51
N ILE A 215 -6.48 6.46 1.49
CA ILE A 215 -7.22 7.69 1.18
C ILE A 215 -7.66 7.71 -0.28
N MET A 216 -6.80 7.31 -1.21
CA MET A 216 -7.14 7.22 -2.62
C MET A 216 -8.31 6.27 -2.86
N VAL A 217 -8.31 5.11 -2.20
CA VAL A 217 -9.41 4.14 -2.28
C VAL A 217 -10.67 4.70 -1.64
N GLY A 218 -10.57 5.33 -0.47
CA GLY A 218 -11.72 5.97 0.18
C GLY A 218 -12.37 7.06 -0.67
N LEU A 219 -11.55 7.91 -1.32
CA LEU A 219 -12.01 8.90 -2.28
C LEU A 219 -12.67 8.24 -3.49
N TYR A 220 -12.01 7.24 -4.08
CA TYR A 220 -12.46 6.59 -5.31
C TYR A 220 -13.80 5.85 -5.16
N TYR A 221 -13.97 5.09 -4.07
CA TYR A 221 -15.18 4.32 -3.82
C TYR A 221 -16.24 5.09 -3.01
N GLY A 222 -15.90 6.24 -2.45
CA GLY A 222 -16.83 7.12 -1.72
C GLY A 222 -17.17 6.64 -0.31
N SER A 223 -16.60 5.54 0.17
CA SER A 223 -16.78 5.07 1.55
C SER A 223 -15.57 4.30 2.06
N VAL A 224 -15.45 4.21 3.38
CA VAL A 224 -14.47 3.37 4.07
C VAL A 224 -15.10 2.59 5.20
N ARG A 225 -14.56 1.39 5.43
CA ARG A 225 -14.98 0.44 6.47
C ARG A 225 -13.77 -0.10 7.22
N TYR A 226 -13.94 -0.51 8.47
CA TYR A 226 -12.85 -0.88 9.39
C TYR A 226 -12.04 -2.11 8.94
N ASP A 227 -12.65 -3.01 8.17
CA ASP A 227 -12.05 -4.24 7.66
C ASP A 227 -11.53 -4.10 6.21
N MET A 228 -11.62 -2.90 5.62
CA MET A 228 -11.30 -2.70 4.19
C MET A 228 -9.83 -2.96 3.84
N GLY A 229 -8.95 -3.05 4.85
CA GLY A 229 -7.51 -3.17 4.66
C GLY A 229 -7.00 -4.59 4.41
N PHE A 230 -7.69 -5.60 4.94
CA PHE A 230 -7.16 -6.97 4.96
C PHE A 230 -7.05 -7.60 3.56
N VAL A 231 -8.16 -7.58 2.80
CA VAL A 231 -8.21 -8.17 1.45
C VAL A 231 -7.26 -7.45 0.47
N PRO A 232 -7.29 -6.11 0.35
CA PRO A 232 -6.29 -5.38 -0.45
C PRO A 232 -4.86 -5.62 0.03
N GLY A 233 -4.65 -5.78 1.34
CA GLY A 233 -3.36 -6.11 1.92
C GLY A 233 -2.80 -7.43 1.39
N ILE A 234 -3.62 -8.48 1.34
CA ILE A 234 -3.17 -9.78 0.80
C ILE A 234 -2.95 -9.72 -0.72
N LYS A 235 -3.80 -9.00 -1.45
CA LYS A 235 -3.61 -8.78 -2.90
C LYS A 235 -2.32 -8.01 -3.20
N ALA A 236 -2.00 -7.01 -2.39
CA ALA A 236 -0.76 -6.26 -2.52
C ALA A 236 0.47 -7.10 -2.11
N PHE A 237 0.33 -8.00 -1.13
CA PHE A 237 1.37 -8.99 -0.84
C PHE A 237 1.61 -9.92 -2.03
N ALA A 238 0.54 -10.39 -2.68
CA ALA A 238 0.64 -11.16 -3.92
C ALA A 238 1.37 -10.40 -5.03
N ALA A 239 1.05 -9.11 -5.21
CA ALA A 239 1.75 -8.24 -6.12
C ALA A 239 3.24 -8.09 -5.78
N ALA A 240 3.59 -7.95 -4.50
CA ALA A 240 4.99 -7.87 -4.06
C ALA A 240 5.75 -9.18 -4.32
N VAL A 241 5.10 -10.33 -4.13
CA VAL A 241 5.66 -11.66 -4.44
C VAL A 241 5.86 -11.83 -5.94
N LEU A 242 4.85 -11.48 -6.74
CA LEU A 242 4.94 -11.47 -8.21
C LEU A 242 6.09 -10.62 -8.71
N GLY A 243 6.30 -9.46 -8.09
CA GLY A 243 7.41 -8.57 -8.40
C GLY A 243 8.79 -9.11 -8.00
N GLY A 244 8.85 -10.05 -7.06
CA GLY A 244 10.06 -10.45 -6.34
C GLY A 244 10.18 -9.64 -5.05
N ILE A 245 9.86 -10.28 -3.91
CA ILE A 245 9.82 -9.57 -2.62
C ILE A 245 11.21 -9.03 -2.27
N GLY A 246 11.27 -7.75 -1.92
CA GLY A 246 12.51 -7.02 -1.65
C GLY A 246 13.00 -6.17 -2.84
N ASN A 247 12.50 -6.42 -4.06
CA ASN A 247 12.76 -5.56 -5.22
C ASN A 247 11.68 -4.49 -5.38
N ILE A 248 12.04 -3.23 -5.16
CA ILE A 248 11.14 -2.06 -5.28
C ILE A 248 10.54 -1.96 -6.67
N THR A 249 11.36 -2.08 -7.73
CA THR A 249 10.89 -1.95 -9.12
C THR A 249 9.97 -3.11 -9.49
N GLY A 250 10.33 -4.31 -9.09
CA GLY A 250 9.52 -5.51 -9.29
C GLY A 250 8.14 -5.37 -8.64
N ALA A 251 8.07 -4.93 -7.39
CA ALA A 251 6.81 -4.76 -6.67
C ALA A 251 5.87 -3.73 -7.30
N MET A 252 6.42 -2.65 -7.90
CA MET A 252 5.61 -1.69 -8.66
C MET A 252 4.95 -2.34 -9.87
N VAL A 253 5.72 -3.07 -10.66
CA VAL A 253 5.22 -3.77 -11.85
C VAL A 253 4.23 -4.87 -11.45
N GLY A 254 4.52 -5.62 -10.38
CA GLY A 254 3.61 -6.62 -9.83
C GLY A 254 2.26 -6.03 -9.40
N GLY A 255 2.25 -4.87 -8.75
CA GLY A 255 1.01 -4.16 -8.39
C GLY A 255 0.17 -3.76 -9.59
N LEU A 256 0.83 -3.22 -10.63
CA LEU A 256 0.19 -2.87 -11.89
C LEU A 256 -0.39 -4.09 -12.60
N ILE A 257 0.35 -5.21 -12.65
CA ILE A 257 -0.13 -6.46 -13.28
C ILE A 257 -1.35 -6.99 -12.53
N ILE A 258 -1.30 -7.10 -11.19
CA ILE A 258 -2.43 -7.60 -10.40
C ILE A 258 -3.67 -6.72 -10.60
N GLY A 259 -3.51 -5.39 -10.56
CA GLY A 259 -4.65 -4.48 -10.79
C GLY A 259 -5.22 -4.57 -12.21
N MET A 260 -4.36 -4.67 -13.22
CA MET A 260 -4.80 -4.86 -14.62
C MET A 260 -5.54 -6.17 -14.80
N VAL A 261 -5.00 -7.28 -14.29
CA VAL A 261 -5.64 -8.59 -14.44
C VAL A 261 -6.95 -8.65 -13.68
N GLU A 262 -7.04 -8.09 -12.46
CA GLU A 262 -8.29 -8.04 -11.71
C GLU A 262 -9.39 -7.30 -12.48
N ILE A 263 -9.06 -6.14 -13.03
CA ILE A 263 -10.00 -5.31 -13.75
C ILE A 263 -10.37 -5.94 -15.11
N MET A 264 -9.41 -6.50 -15.85
CA MET A 264 -9.71 -7.24 -17.09
C MET A 264 -10.55 -8.50 -16.84
N ALA A 265 -10.23 -9.25 -15.79
CA ALA A 265 -10.98 -10.44 -15.43
C ALA A 265 -12.43 -10.08 -15.06
N ALA A 266 -12.63 -9.01 -14.29
CA ALA A 266 -13.96 -8.54 -13.93
C ALA A 266 -14.79 -8.06 -15.13
N ALA A 267 -14.16 -7.58 -16.20
CA ALA A 267 -14.82 -7.11 -17.42
C ALA A 267 -15.23 -8.22 -18.40
N TYR A 268 -14.36 -9.20 -18.61
CA TYR A 268 -14.53 -10.17 -19.70
C TYR A 268 -15.05 -11.54 -19.24
N LEU A 269 -14.93 -11.90 -17.95
CA LEU A 269 -15.46 -13.17 -17.45
C LEU A 269 -16.92 -13.04 -16.98
N PRO A 270 -17.78 -14.03 -17.30
CA PRO A 270 -19.13 -14.12 -16.71
C PRO A 270 -19.04 -14.15 -15.18
N MET A 271 -19.82 -13.32 -14.49
CA MET A 271 -19.77 -13.15 -13.01
C MET A 271 -18.41 -12.65 -12.46
N GLY A 272 -17.55 -12.06 -13.31
CA GLY A 272 -16.20 -11.65 -12.94
C GLY A 272 -16.12 -10.69 -11.75
N GLY A 273 -17.10 -9.79 -11.59
CA GLY A 273 -17.15 -8.84 -10.48
C GLY A 273 -17.39 -9.49 -9.10
N GLN A 274 -18.13 -10.60 -9.03
CA GLN A 274 -18.39 -11.33 -7.77
C GLN A 274 -17.19 -12.19 -7.35
N TYR A 275 -16.43 -12.70 -8.33
CA TYR A 275 -15.26 -13.54 -8.10
C TYR A 275 -13.93 -12.79 -8.20
N LYS A 276 -13.95 -11.44 -8.17
CA LYS A 276 -12.75 -10.61 -8.32
C LYS A 276 -11.62 -11.01 -7.35
N ASP A 277 -11.97 -11.36 -6.12
CA ASP A 277 -11.00 -11.75 -5.09
C ASP A 277 -10.44 -13.14 -5.39
N VAL A 278 -11.29 -14.08 -5.83
CA VAL A 278 -10.87 -15.44 -6.22
C VAL A 278 -9.85 -15.39 -7.35
N PHE A 279 -10.07 -14.55 -8.37
CA PHE A 279 -9.11 -14.40 -9.46
C PHE A 279 -7.75 -13.88 -8.96
N ALA A 280 -7.74 -12.87 -8.10
CA ALA A 280 -6.50 -12.36 -7.52
C ALA A 280 -5.74 -13.44 -6.72
N PHE A 281 -6.46 -14.29 -5.97
CA PHE A 281 -5.87 -15.40 -5.22
C PHE A 281 -5.38 -16.55 -6.12
N VAL A 282 -6.11 -16.88 -7.19
CA VAL A 282 -5.67 -17.90 -8.17
C VAL A 282 -4.39 -17.44 -8.85
N ILE A 283 -4.31 -16.16 -9.23
CA ILE A 283 -3.10 -15.58 -9.81
C ILE A 283 -1.96 -15.64 -8.80
N LEU A 284 -2.19 -15.27 -7.53
CA LEU A 284 -1.19 -15.42 -6.48
C LEU A 284 -0.65 -16.86 -6.38
N ILE A 285 -1.53 -17.85 -6.36
CA ILE A 285 -1.13 -19.27 -6.26
C ILE A 285 -0.34 -19.67 -7.51
N ALA A 286 -0.82 -19.30 -8.70
CA ALA A 286 -0.13 -19.60 -9.95
C ALA A 286 1.27 -18.97 -9.99
N VAL A 287 1.39 -17.73 -9.55
CA VAL A 287 2.68 -17.01 -9.48
C VAL A 287 3.62 -17.67 -8.50
N LEU A 288 3.15 -18.03 -7.30
CA LEU A 288 3.97 -18.76 -6.33
C LEU A 288 4.43 -20.13 -6.83
N TYR A 289 3.60 -20.80 -7.63
CA TYR A 289 3.92 -22.12 -8.17
C TYR A 289 4.88 -22.06 -9.37
N PHE A 290 4.66 -21.15 -10.32
CA PHE A 290 5.41 -21.08 -11.57
C PHE A 290 6.59 -20.10 -11.53
N MET A 291 6.55 -19.06 -10.69
CA MET A 291 7.57 -18.01 -10.60
C MET A 291 7.87 -17.66 -9.12
N PRO A 292 8.45 -18.59 -8.33
CA PRO A 292 8.69 -18.41 -6.90
C PRO A 292 9.67 -17.27 -6.57
N THR A 293 10.54 -16.89 -7.50
CA THR A 293 11.45 -15.74 -7.36
C THR A 293 10.81 -14.42 -7.80
N GLY A 294 9.64 -14.44 -8.43
CA GLY A 294 9.01 -13.27 -9.04
C GLY A 294 9.70 -12.83 -10.34
N ILE A 295 9.11 -11.84 -11.01
CA ILE A 295 9.54 -11.37 -12.34
C ILE A 295 10.91 -10.69 -12.30
N MET A 296 11.23 -10.00 -11.19
CA MET A 296 12.49 -9.26 -11.01
C MET A 296 13.24 -9.67 -9.73
N GLY A 297 13.02 -10.87 -9.21
CA GLY A 297 13.79 -11.37 -8.07
C GLY A 297 15.23 -11.70 -8.46
N GLU A 298 16.19 -11.30 -7.62
CA GLU A 298 17.57 -11.77 -7.74
C GLU A 298 17.65 -13.26 -7.39
N ASN A 299 18.27 -14.05 -8.28
CA ASN A 299 18.62 -15.44 -7.99
C ASN A 299 19.68 -15.44 -6.89
N VAL A 300 19.34 -16.01 -5.74
CA VAL A 300 20.19 -16.10 -4.55
C VAL A 300 21.49 -16.92 -4.79
N ASP A 301 21.59 -17.62 -5.93
CA ASP A 301 22.76 -18.43 -6.28
C ASP A 301 23.97 -17.65 -6.82
N ASP A 302 23.85 -16.36 -7.19
CA ASP A 302 24.93 -15.64 -7.90
C ASP A 302 25.80 -14.71 -7.00
N THR A 303 25.64 -14.79 -5.67
CA THR A 303 26.42 -13.94 -4.73
C THR A 303 27.08 -14.70 -3.58
N ARG A 304 27.13 -16.04 -3.67
CA ARG A 304 27.99 -16.86 -2.80
C ARG A 304 29.25 -17.28 -3.55
N VAL A 305 30.11 -16.31 -3.81
CA VAL A 305 31.55 -16.52 -4.06
C VAL A 305 32.33 -15.56 -3.18
#